data_AF-A0A537Z0R6-F1
#
_entry.id   AF-A0A537Z0R6-F1
#
_cell.length_a   1.000
_cell.length_b   1.000
_cell.length_c   1.000
_cell.angle_alpha   90.00
_cell.angle_beta   90.00
_cell.angle_gamma   90.00
#
_symmetry.space_group_name_H-M   'P 1'
#
loop_
_entity.id
_entity.type
_entity.pdbx_description
1 polymer ?
#
loop_
_entity_poly.entity_id
_entity_poly.type
_entity_poly.pdbx_seq_one_letter_code
_entity_poly.pdbx_strand_id
1 'polypeptide(L)'
;MRLFKRRPPTSTKSAEVSRLAELAASHSWQPLGDQPFDSGLTDFIFRLNFSLYDERQPLSTEATISTRVSTFRDVYGRELEGRRIVVANHSTNIGIIKLYDFKGVAVCAVELGTISPILLMQPRVLPPAVRHLPTVASGNPEFDAKFTMVLAPTVGPQMITTDVQQRIMVHDDWAFVGDDRWLACVSRGPFESADDVSRRLDEVMGIVHAFPRSVVPEQVDHSVDDLAARIDRISTVEDALAFLQQLSPEDRQRLAQSNTPLAPFADVTTPEQAMARLESLDVQQRMQLMAMFQRVEDH
;
A
#
# COMPACT_ATOMS: atom_id res chain seq x y z
N MET A 1 29.50 0.73 -35.94
CA MET A 1 30.06 -0.20 -34.93
C MET A 1 29.06 -0.32 -33.78
N ARG A 2 28.12 -1.28 -33.85
CA ARG A 2 27.04 -1.47 -32.86
C ARG A 2 27.55 -2.41 -31.75
N LEU A 3 27.96 -1.84 -30.62
CA LEU A 3 28.34 -2.59 -29.43
C LEU A 3 27.10 -3.28 -28.85
N PHE A 4 27.24 -4.59 -28.66
CA PHE A 4 26.25 -5.58 -28.27
C PHE A 4 25.24 -5.10 -27.22
N LYS A 5 23.94 -5.05 -27.61
CA LYS A 5 22.84 -5.20 -26.65
C LYS A 5 22.88 -6.62 -26.11
N ARG A 6 23.74 -6.89 -25.13
CA ARG A 6 23.67 -8.13 -24.35
C ARG A 6 22.30 -8.12 -23.67
N ARG A 7 21.41 -9.02 -24.11
CA ARG A 7 20.24 -9.39 -23.33
C ARG A 7 20.76 -9.74 -21.93
N PRO A 8 20.29 -9.08 -20.85
CA PRO A 8 20.59 -9.56 -19.52
C PRO A 8 20.18 -11.04 -19.48
N PRO A 9 20.98 -11.94 -18.87
CA PRO A 9 20.54 -13.30 -18.65
C PRO A 9 19.17 -13.21 -18.00
N THR A 10 18.18 -13.86 -18.61
CA THR A 10 16.84 -13.98 -18.04
C THR A 10 17.04 -14.41 -16.60
N SER A 11 16.66 -13.50 -15.68
CA SER A 11 16.51 -13.72 -14.24
C SER A 11 16.31 -15.20 -14.01
N THR A 12 17.14 -15.82 -13.17
CA THR A 12 16.80 -17.08 -12.52
C THR A 12 15.32 -16.98 -12.21
N LYS A 13 14.49 -17.84 -12.83
CA LYS A 13 13.07 -17.89 -12.51
C LYS A 13 13.05 -18.09 -11.01
N SER A 14 12.72 -17.05 -10.24
CA SER A 14 12.47 -17.31 -8.83
C SER A 14 11.28 -18.23 -8.84
N ALA A 15 11.37 -19.32 -8.08
CA ALA A 15 10.26 -20.25 -7.99
C ALA A 15 9.03 -19.43 -7.56
N GLU A 16 7.98 -19.48 -8.35
CA GLU A 16 6.66 -19.00 -7.95
C GLU A 16 6.29 -19.70 -6.64
N VAL A 17 5.60 -19.00 -5.74
CA VAL A 17 5.21 -19.59 -4.46
C VAL A 17 4.25 -20.76 -4.73
N SER A 18 4.63 -21.94 -4.26
CA SER A 18 3.87 -23.17 -4.51
C SER A 18 2.43 -23.02 -3.99
N ARG A 19 1.46 -23.27 -4.87
CA ARG A 19 0.00 -23.23 -4.62
C ARG A 19 -0.57 -21.86 -4.20
N LEU A 20 0.19 -20.79 -4.28
CA LEU A 20 -0.33 -19.47 -3.90
C LEU A 20 -1.49 -19.02 -4.79
N ALA A 21 -1.42 -19.29 -6.10
CA ALA A 21 -2.52 -18.98 -7.01
C ALA A 21 -3.82 -19.75 -6.68
N GLU A 22 -3.70 -21.00 -6.19
CA GLU A 22 -4.84 -21.82 -5.76
C GLU A 22 -5.46 -21.26 -4.48
N LEU A 23 -4.61 -20.91 -3.50
CA LEU A 23 -5.04 -20.24 -2.26
C LEU A 23 -5.71 -18.89 -2.55
N ALA A 24 -5.10 -18.10 -3.43
CA ALA A 24 -5.63 -16.81 -3.87
C ALA A 24 -7.02 -16.99 -4.48
N ALA A 25 -7.17 -17.93 -5.42
CA ALA A 25 -8.46 -18.24 -6.04
C ALA A 25 -9.51 -18.70 -5.01
N SER A 26 -9.15 -19.54 -4.04
CA SER A 26 -10.09 -20.03 -3.02
C SER A 26 -10.56 -18.95 -2.05
N HIS A 27 -9.81 -17.86 -1.92
CA HIS A 27 -10.12 -16.73 -1.05
C HIS A 27 -10.51 -15.46 -1.81
N SER A 28 -10.76 -15.57 -3.12
CA SER A 28 -11.10 -14.45 -4.01
C SER A 28 -10.05 -13.34 -4.06
N TRP A 29 -8.77 -13.66 -3.83
CA TRP A 29 -7.68 -12.70 -3.97
C TRP A 29 -7.42 -12.42 -5.44
N GLN A 30 -7.23 -11.15 -5.76
CA GLN A 30 -6.93 -10.69 -7.10
C GLN A 30 -5.42 -10.53 -7.26
N PRO A 31 -4.83 -10.97 -8.38
CA PRO A 31 -3.47 -10.59 -8.70
C PRO A 31 -3.37 -9.08 -8.85
N LEU A 32 -2.32 -8.48 -8.29
CA LEU A 32 -2.02 -7.06 -8.47
C LEU A 32 -0.82 -6.88 -9.40
N GLY A 33 -0.65 -5.66 -9.91
CA GLY A 33 0.50 -5.32 -10.75
C GLY A 33 1.80 -5.17 -9.97
N ASP A 34 2.85 -4.73 -10.67
CA ASP A 34 4.21 -4.55 -10.11
C ASP A 34 4.32 -3.43 -9.07
N GLN A 35 3.26 -2.63 -8.89
CA GLN A 35 3.16 -1.54 -7.94
C GLN A 35 1.89 -1.69 -7.10
N PRO A 36 1.90 -2.53 -6.05
CA PRO A 36 0.70 -2.81 -5.26
C PRO A 36 0.32 -1.71 -4.26
N PHE A 37 1.14 -0.68 -4.10
CA PHE A 37 0.95 0.38 -3.12
C PHE A 37 0.97 1.74 -3.82
N ASP A 38 -0.04 2.56 -3.53
CA ASP A 38 -0.18 3.91 -4.06
C ASP A 38 0.70 4.94 -3.34
N SER A 39 1.48 4.51 -2.34
CA SER A 39 2.16 5.38 -1.36
C SER A 39 3.68 5.12 -1.26
N GLY A 40 4.35 5.86 -0.36
CA GLY A 40 5.79 5.75 -0.06
C GLY A 40 6.21 4.42 0.57
N LEU A 41 5.28 3.51 0.82
CA LEU A 41 5.53 2.19 1.39
C LEU A 41 6.52 1.37 0.55
N THR A 42 6.40 1.43 -0.78
CA THR A 42 7.32 0.75 -1.70
C THR A 42 8.78 1.19 -1.47
N ASP A 43 9.01 2.50 -1.33
CA ASP A 43 10.34 3.05 -1.06
C ASP A 43 10.84 2.64 0.34
N PHE A 44 9.93 2.53 1.30
CA PHE A 44 10.28 2.06 2.64
C PHE A 44 10.70 0.58 2.63
N ILE A 45 9.92 -0.30 1.99
CA ILE A 45 10.24 -1.72 1.82
C ILE A 45 11.57 -1.89 1.08
N PHE A 46 11.80 -1.09 0.04
CA PHE A 46 13.08 -1.08 -0.68
C PHE A 46 14.27 -0.79 0.23
N ARG A 47 14.19 0.25 1.05
CA ARG A 47 15.25 0.62 2.02
C ARG A 47 15.41 -0.41 3.13
N LEU A 48 14.30 -0.95 3.61
CA LEU A 48 14.27 -1.96 4.66
C LEU A 48 14.98 -3.25 4.20
N ASN A 49 14.85 -3.63 2.93
CA ASN A 49 15.50 -4.82 2.36
C ASN A 49 17.03 -4.77 2.55
N PHE A 50 17.67 -3.60 2.39
CA PHE A 50 19.11 -3.45 2.69
C PHE A 50 19.43 -3.77 4.15
N SER A 51 18.60 -3.26 5.05
CA SER A 51 18.82 -3.38 6.49
C SER A 51 18.60 -4.81 6.98
N LEU A 52 17.59 -5.50 6.47
CA LEU A 52 17.31 -6.91 6.81
C LEU A 52 18.45 -7.88 6.41
N TYR A 53 19.28 -7.46 5.46
CA TYR A 53 20.43 -8.24 4.97
C TYR A 53 21.79 -7.66 5.39
N ASP A 54 21.80 -6.68 6.32
CA ASP A 54 23.01 -5.97 6.80
C ASP A 54 23.84 -5.32 5.67
N GLU A 55 23.18 -4.89 4.61
CA GLU A 55 23.80 -4.21 3.49
C GLU A 55 23.64 -2.69 3.60
N ARG A 56 24.63 -1.95 3.09
CA ARG A 56 24.56 -0.48 3.09
C ARG A 56 23.58 0.00 2.03
N GLN A 57 22.64 0.84 2.46
CA GLN A 57 21.84 1.63 1.53
C GLN A 57 22.78 2.55 0.71
N PRO A 58 22.60 2.67 -0.61
CA PRO A 58 23.34 3.62 -1.42
C PRO A 58 23.05 5.07 -0.97
N LEU A 59 24.09 5.87 -0.80
CA LEU A 59 24.04 7.24 -0.30
C LEU A 59 23.50 8.27 -1.31
N SER A 60 23.18 7.86 -2.54
CA SER A 60 22.82 8.78 -3.62
C SER A 60 21.59 8.29 -4.37
N THR A 61 20.58 9.14 -4.44
CA THR A 61 19.44 9.05 -5.37
C THR A 61 19.83 9.40 -6.81
N GLU A 62 20.97 10.06 -7.06
CA GLU A 62 21.35 10.58 -8.38
C GLU A 62 22.47 9.78 -9.08
N ALA A 63 23.31 9.06 -8.34
CA ALA A 63 24.39 8.26 -8.92
C ALA A 63 23.86 6.91 -9.42
N THR A 64 23.38 6.90 -10.66
CA THR A 64 22.99 5.71 -11.46
C THR A 64 21.82 4.88 -10.93
N ILE A 65 20.63 5.49 -10.86
CA ILE A 65 19.32 4.80 -10.74
C ILE A 65 19.21 3.62 -11.74
N SER A 66 19.89 3.69 -12.90
CA SER A 66 19.80 2.70 -13.99
C SER A 66 20.23 1.25 -13.68
N THR A 67 20.75 0.92 -12.49
CA THR A 67 21.24 -0.44 -12.19
C THR A 67 20.57 -1.15 -11.02
N ARG A 68 19.76 -0.46 -10.20
CA ARG A 68 19.06 -1.12 -9.10
C ARG A 68 17.64 -1.44 -9.51
N VAL A 69 17.34 -2.72 -9.52
CA VAL A 69 16.06 -3.27 -9.94
C VAL A 69 15.44 -3.85 -8.68
N SER A 70 14.30 -3.30 -8.30
CA SER A 70 13.38 -3.97 -7.40
C SER A 70 12.12 -4.39 -8.15
N THR A 71 11.51 -5.46 -7.68
CA THR A 71 10.31 -6.01 -8.29
C THR A 71 9.49 -6.70 -7.21
N PHE A 72 8.20 -6.44 -7.22
CA PHE A 72 7.24 -7.27 -6.52
C PHE A 72 6.89 -8.47 -7.42
N ARG A 73 6.72 -9.63 -6.80
CA ARG A 73 6.26 -10.88 -7.42
C ARG A 73 5.24 -11.52 -6.50
N ASP A 74 4.47 -12.45 -7.05
CA ASP A 74 3.48 -13.21 -6.29
C ASP A 74 2.52 -12.28 -5.53
N VAL A 75 2.12 -11.20 -6.20
CA VAL A 75 1.40 -10.08 -5.59
C VAL A 75 -0.09 -10.36 -5.65
N TYR A 76 -0.70 -10.52 -4.50
CA TYR A 76 -2.13 -10.77 -4.38
C TYR A 76 -2.75 -9.80 -3.39
N GLY A 77 -3.91 -9.27 -3.75
CA GLY A 77 -4.70 -8.38 -2.91
C GLY A 77 -6.09 -8.93 -2.67
N ARG A 78 -6.65 -8.65 -1.50
CA ARG A 78 -8.08 -8.82 -1.24
C ARG A 78 -8.60 -7.77 -0.28
N GLU A 79 -9.92 -7.67 -0.23
CA GLU A 79 -10.59 -7.02 0.88
C GLU A 79 -10.91 -8.05 1.97
N LEU A 80 -10.62 -7.71 3.21
CA LEU A 80 -10.98 -8.51 4.39
C LEU A 80 -11.45 -7.54 5.47
N GLU A 81 -12.67 -7.73 5.96
CA GLU A 81 -13.27 -6.87 7.00
C GLU A 81 -13.27 -5.37 6.64
N GLY A 82 -13.48 -5.04 5.37
CA GLY A 82 -13.46 -3.66 4.90
C GLY A 82 -12.06 -3.05 4.85
N ARG A 83 -11.01 -3.87 4.76
CA ARG A 83 -9.61 -3.43 4.62
C ARG A 83 -8.99 -4.06 3.41
N ARG A 84 -8.22 -3.28 2.64
CA ARG A 84 -7.33 -3.85 1.64
C ARG A 84 -6.15 -4.53 2.32
N ILE A 85 -5.88 -5.73 1.85
CA ILE A 85 -4.75 -6.56 2.27
C ILE A 85 -3.95 -6.89 1.04
N VAL A 86 -2.63 -6.76 1.13
CA VAL A 86 -1.69 -7.14 0.08
C VAL A 86 -0.66 -8.10 0.65
N VAL A 87 -0.45 -9.21 -0.05
CA VAL A 87 0.70 -10.09 0.17
C VAL A 87 1.58 -10.07 -1.07
N ALA A 88 2.90 -10.04 -0.87
CA ALA A 88 3.85 -10.00 -1.96
C ALA A 88 5.23 -10.50 -1.56
N ASN A 89 6.00 -10.96 -2.55
CA ASN A 89 7.44 -11.13 -2.44
C ASN A 89 8.14 -9.93 -3.10
N HIS A 90 8.91 -9.18 -2.34
CA HIS A 90 9.70 -8.07 -2.88
C HIS A 90 11.17 -8.45 -3.01
N SER A 91 11.73 -8.35 -4.22
CA SER A 91 13.13 -8.67 -4.49
C SER A 91 13.91 -7.42 -4.86
N THR A 92 15.06 -7.21 -4.22
CA THR A 92 15.98 -6.10 -4.53
C THR A 92 17.38 -6.66 -4.81
N ASN A 93 18.07 -6.12 -5.81
CA ASN A 93 19.51 -6.37 -5.97
C ASN A 93 20.31 -5.55 -4.96
N ILE A 94 20.70 -6.17 -3.85
CA ILE A 94 21.35 -5.46 -2.74
C ILE A 94 22.89 -5.37 -2.88
N GLY A 95 23.50 -6.14 -3.78
CA GLY A 95 24.95 -6.15 -4.00
C GLY A 95 25.46 -4.98 -4.87
N ILE A 96 26.44 -4.22 -4.37
CA ILE A 96 27.08 -3.09 -5.08
C ILE A 96 27.80 -3.54 -6.37
N ILE A 97 28.40 -4.74 -6.35
CA ILE A 97 29.22 -5.27 -7.45
C ILE A 97 28.50 -6.39 -8.21
N LYS A 98 27.50 -7.03 -7.59
CA LYS A 98 26.77 -8.17 -8.14
C LYS A 98 25.35 -7.74 -8.50
N LEU A 99 25.16 -7.27 -9.73
CA LEU A 99 23.84 -6.94 -10.30
C LEU A 99 22.83 -8.10 -10.24
N TYR A 100 23.28 -9.32 -9.93
CA TYR A 100 22.49 -10.54 -9.93
C TYR A 100 22.27 -11.15 -8.53
N ASP A 101 22.74 -10.51 -7.46
CA ASP A 101 22.46 -10.97 -6.09
C ASP A 101 21.16 -10.31 -5.59
N PHE A 102 20.04 -10.92 -5.94
CA PHE A 102 18.72 -10.52 -5.49
C PHE A 102 18.42 -11.15 -4.14
N LYS A 103 17.98 -10.32 -3.21
CA LYS A 103 17.42 -10.78 -1.94
C LYS A 103 15.94 -10.44 -1.88
N GLY A 104 15.18 -11.46 -1.50
CA GLY A 104 13.73 -11.39 -1.33
C GLY A 104 13.36 -11.06 0.11
N VAL A 105 12.26 -10.36 0.28
CA VAL A 105 11.54 -10.21 1.55
C VAL A 105 10.07 -10.54 1.30
N ALA A 106 9.44 -11.16 2.29
CA ALA A 106 8.02 -11.41 2.32
C ALA A 106 7.32 -10.21 2.94
N VAL A 107 6.27 -9.73 2.29
CA VAL A 107 5.50 -8.55 2.68
C VAL A 107 4.06 -8.96 2.88
N CYS A 108 3.50 -8.66 4.05
CA CYS A 108 2.06 -8.66 4.30
C CYS A 108 1.66 -7.27 4.79
N ALA A 109 0.84 -6.57 4.01
CA ALA A 109 0.41 -5.20 4.29
C ALA A 109 -1.10 -5.12 4.44
N VAL A 110 -1.55 -4.32 5.40
CA VAL A 110 -2.97 -4.10 5.70
C VAL A 110 -3.24 -2.61 5.75
N GLU A 111 -4.35 -2.21 5.14
CA GLU A 111 -4.85 -0.85 5.22
C GLU A 111 -5.59 -0.61 6.53
N LEU A 112 -5.21 0.46 7.23
CA LEU A 112 -5.72 0.81 8.55
C LEU A 112 -6.92 1.77 8.49
N GLY A 113 -7.06 2.53 7.41
CA GLY A 113 -8.06 3.61 7.26
C GLY A 113 -7.72 4.89 8.03
N THR A 114 -6.58 4.91 8.71
CA THR A 114 -6.00 6.03 9.46
C THR A 114 -4.49 6.02 9.27
N ILE A 115 -3.82 7.10 9.65
CA ILE A 115 -2.36 7.16 9.68
C ILE A 115 -1.84 6.02 10.55
N SER A 116 -0.90 5.23 10.02
CA SER A 116 -0.32 4.10 10.75
C SER A 116 0.32 4.58 12.06
N PRO A 117 -0.01 3.94 13.20
CA PRO A 117 0.58 4.30 14.48
C PRO A 117 2.07 3.99 14.55
N ILE A 118 2.50 2.98 13.79
CA ILE A 118 3.89 2.55 13.69
C ILE A 118 4.47 3.17 12.42
N LEU A 119 5.53 3.98 12.55
CA LEU A 119 6.35 4.36 11.39
C LEU A 119 7.39 3.27 11.12
N LEU A 120 8.05 2.83 12.19
CA LEU A 120 8.97 1.69 12.16
C LEU A 120 8.97 1.01 13.53
N MET A 121 8.90 -0.31 13.53
CA MET A 121 9.19 -1.11 14.70
C MET A 121 9.96 -2.35 14.25
N GLN A 122 11.09 -2.64 14.87
CA GLN A 122 11.95 -3.75 14.45
C GLN A 122 12.63 -4.42 15.66
N PRO A 123 12.83 -5.75 15.61
CA PRO A 123 13.68 -6.48 16.52
C PRO A 123 15.10 -5.92 16.52
N ARG A 124 15.71 -5.82 17.69
CA ARG A 124 17.12 -5.37 17.86
C ARG A 124 18.14 -6.39 17.37
N VAL A 125 17.72 -7.65 17.16
CA VAL A 125 18.56 -8.68 16.53
C VAL A 125 18.77 -8.40 15.04
N LEU A 126 17.88 -7.61 14.41
CA LEU A 126 18.03 -7.19 13.02
C LEU A 126 18.89 -5.92 12.94
N PRO A 127 19.66 -5.75 11.84
CA PRO A 127 20.40 -4.53 11.63
C PRO A 127 19.46 -3.33 11.54
N PRO A 128 19.82 -2.17 12.14
CA PRO A 128 18.86 -1.09 12.31
C PRO A 128 18.52 -0.41 10.98
N ALA A 129 17.24 -0.41 10.61
CA ALA A 129 16.77 0.23 9.38
C ALA A 129 16.92 1.75 9.37
N VAL A 130 16.85 2.37 10.54
CA VAL A 130 17.09 3.80 10.73
C VAL A 130 18.01 4.00 11.92
N ARG A 131 19.08 4.77 11.74
CA ARG A 131 20.06 5.07 12.80
C ARG A 131 19.89 6.45 13.43
N HIS A 132 19.10 7.32 12.80
CA HIS A 132 19.00 8.74 13.14
C HIS A 132 17.61 9.17 13.59
N LEU A 133 16.63 8.26 13.59
CA LEU A 133 15.29 8.59 14.07
C LEU A 133 15.22 8.43 15.59
N PRO A 134 14.63 9.40 16.31
CA PRO A 134 14.35 9.26 17.74
C PRO A 134 13.48 8.04 17.99
N THR A 135 13.90 7.19 18.93
CA THR A 135 13.16 6.00 19.33
C THR A 135 12.28 6.31 20.54
N VAL A 136 11.11 5.71 20.60
CA VAL A 136 10.16 5.87 21.70
C VAL A 136 10.15 4.61 22.55
N ALA A 137 10.18 4.75 23.88
CA ALA A 137 10.00 3.63 24.79
C ALA A 137 8.51 3.25 24.88
N SER A 138 8.21 1.96 24.86
CA SER A 138 6.84 1.45 25.02
C SER A 138 6.35 1.54 26.47
N GLY A 139 7.27 1.66 27.42
CA GLY A 139 6.99 1.56 28.85
C GLY A 139 7.03 0.12 29.38
N ASN A 140 7.29 -0.86 28.52
CA ASN A 140 7.54 -2.25 28.90
C ASN A 140 9.03 -2.59 28.69
N PRO A 141 9.82 -2.78 29.76
CA PRO A 141 11.24 -3.06 29.65
C PRO A 141 11.58 -4.34 28.85
N GLU A 142 10.75 -5.38 28.90
CA GLU A 142 11.00 -6.61 28.14
C GLU A 142 10.82 -6.36 26.63
N PHE A 143 9.78 -5.61 26.27
CA PHE A 143 9.55 -5.20 24.90
C PHE A 143 10.66 -4.29 24.39
N ASP A 144 11.01 -3.26 25.15
CA ASP A 144 12.04 -2.26 24.79
C ASP A 144 13.45 -2.88 24.68
N ALA A 145 13.71 -3.97 25.39
CA ALA A 145 14.94 -4.75 25.29
C ALA A 145 15.02 -5.58 24.00
N LYS A 146 13.88 -5.95 23.41
CA LYS A 146 13.80 -6.78 22.19
C LYS A 146 13.56 -5.94 20.93
N PHE A 147 12.83 -4.84 21.03
CA PHE A 147 12.41 -4.04 19.89
C PHE A 147 12.89 -2.59 19.98
N THR A 148 13.07 -1.99 18.82
CA THR A 148 13.21 -0.54 18.64
C THR A 148 11.97 -0.02 17.96
N MET A 149 11.46 1.12 18.40
CA MET A 149 10.18 1.67 17.93
C MET A 149 10.29 3.15 17.60
N VAL A 150 9.68 3.53 16.48
CA VAL A 150 9.44 4.89 16.00
C VAL A 150 7.96 4.97 15.68
N LEU A 151 7.24 5.84 16.39
CA LEU A 151 5.80 6.02 16.24
C LEU A 151 5.48 7.27 15.43
N ALA A 152 4.26 7.31 14.88
CA ALA A 152 3.74 8.53 14.29
C ALA A 152 3.68 9.66 15.34
N PRO A 153 3.97 10.93 15.00
CA PRO A 153 4.01 12.03 15.97
C PRO A 153 2.70 12.25 16.73
N THR A 154 1.58 11.86 16.14
CA THR A 154 0.22 11.97 16.70
C THR A 154 -0.13 10.81 17.62
N VAL A 155 0.73 9.79 17.74
CA VAL A 155 0.46 8.56 18.47
C VAL A 155 1.43 8.44 19.64
N GLY A 156 0.87 8.48 20.86
CA GLY A 156 1.64 8.25 22.08
C GLY A 156 1.93 6.75 22.30
N PRO A 157 2.98 6.40 23.07
CA PRO A 157 3.39 5.01 23.32
C PRO A 157 2.30 4.15 23.95
N GLN A 158 1.37 4.76 24.69
CA GLN A 158 0.21 4.09 25.28
C GLN A 158 -0.71 3.40 24.25
N MET A 159 -0.60 3.74 22.97
CA MET A 159 -1.38 3.14 21.88
C MET A 159 -0.81 1.78 21.44
N ILE A 160 0.46 1.50 21.78
CA ILE A 160 1.06 0.17 21.66
C ILE A 160 0.77 -0.57 22.97
N THR A 161 -0.48 -1.03 23.09
CA THR A 161 -0.99 -1.70 24.30
C THR A 161 -0.23 -2.99 24.60
N THR A 162 -0.37 -3.51 25.83
CA THR A 162 0.23 -4.80 26.21
C THR A 162 -0.13 -5.93 25.24
N ASP A 163 -1.37 -5.95 24.73
CA ASP A 163 -1.83 -6.97 23.80
C ASP A 163 -1.13 -6.86 22.44
N VAL A 164 -0.95 -5.63 21.92
CA VAL A 164 -0.16 -5.39 20.70
C VAL A 164 1.28 -5.82 20.91
N GLN A 165 1.88 -5.45 22.04
CA GLN A 165 3.26 -5.82 22.37
C GLN A 165 3.45 -7.34 22.42
N GLN A 166 2.56 -8.06 23.10
CA GLN A 166 2.63 -9.53 23.22
C GLN A 166 2.54 -10.22 21.87
N ARG A 167 1.66 -9.75 20.99
CA ARG A 167 1.53 -10.30 19.64
C ARG A 167 2.74 -9.99 18.77
N ILE A 168 3.36 -8.83 18.93
CA ILE A 168 4.58 -8.49 18.19
C ILE A 168 5.79 -9.28 18.72
N MET A 169 5.86 -9.53 20.03
CA MET A 169 7.00 -10.18 20.66
C MET A 169 7.28 -11.62 20.22
N VAL A 170 6.33 -12.28 19.55
CA VAL A 170 6.57 -13.62 18.97
C VAL A 170 7.27 -13.57 17.60
N HIS A 171 7.50 -12.36 17.07
CA HIS A 171 8.10 -12.13 15.75
C HIS A 171 9.44 -11.42 15.87
N ASP A 172 10.51 -12.17 16.14
CA ASP A 172 11.89 -11.65 16.14
C ASP A 172 12.49 -11.53 14.72
N ASP A 173 11.73 -11.95 13.71
CA ASP A 173 12.09 -11.98 12.30
C ASP A 173 11.39 -10.89 11.47
N TRP A 174 10.53 -10.07 12.08
CA TRP A 174 9.70 -9.08 11.37
C TRP A 174 10.09 -7.64 11.67
N ALA A 175 10.19 -6.84 10.63
CA ALA A 175 10.11 -5.40 10.74
C ALA A 175 8.70 -4.93 10.35
N PHE A 176 8.09 -4.12 11.21
CA PHE A 176 6.83 -3.44 10.99
C PHE A 176 7.12 -2.04 10.48
N VAL A 177 6.54 -1.67 9.35
CA VAL A 177 6.71 -0.35 8.76
C VAL A 177 5.35 0.19 8.38
N GLY A 178 5.11 1.46 8.71
CA GLY A 178 3.90 2.14 8.31
C GLY A 178 4.21 3.31 7.40
N ASP A 179 3.32 3.51 6.45
CA ASP A 179 3.34 4.64 5.54
C ASP A 179 1.91 5.04 5.21
N ASP A 180 1.61 6.31 5.50
CA ASP A 180 0.25 6.85 5.42
C ASP A 180 -0.77 5.90 6.09
N ARG A 181 -1.67 5.28 5.32
CA ARG A 181 -2.71 4.37 5.80
C ARG A 181 -2.33 2.90 5.88
N TRP A 182 -1.10 2.52 5.52
CA TRP A 182 -0.67 1.13 5.49
C TRP A 182 0.17 0.76 6.70
N LEU A 183 -0.04 -0.46 7.20
CA LEU A 183 0.90 -1.17 8.06
C LEU A 183 1.40 -2.42 7.33
N ALA A 184 2.70 -2.50 7.08
CA ALA A 184 3.34 -3.65 6.49
C ALA A 184 4.22 -4.40 7.50
N CYS A 185 4.09 -5.71 7.49
CA CYS A 185 4.93 -6.66 8.19
C CYS A 185 5.88 -7.28 7.16
N VAL A 186 7.17 -7.05 7.34
CA VAL A 186 8.21 -7.43 6.38
C VAL A 186 9.21 -8.35 7.06
N SER A 187 9.41 -9.54 6.48
CA SER A 187 10.35 -10.53 7.01
C SER A 187 11.43 -10.87 5.99
N ARG A 188 12.57 -11.37 6.49
CA ARG A 188 13.69 -11.76 5.65
C ARG A 188 13.36 -13.05 4.88
N GLY A 189 13.61 -13.03 3.57
CA GLY A 189 13.30 -14.16 2.67
C GLY A 189 11.88 -14.04 2.09
N PRO A 190 11.62 -14.57 0.88
CA PRO A 190 10.28 -14.62 0.31
C PRO A 190 9.40 -15.65 1.04
N PHE A 191 8.08 -15.59 0.84
CA PHE A 191 7.19 -16.68 1.20
C PHE A 191 7.58 -17.95 0.41
N GLU A 192 7.60 -19.10 1.07
CA GLU A 192 7.96 -20.37 0.44
C GLU A 192 6.73 -21.21 0.08
N SER A 193 5.61 -20.98 0.75
CA SER A 193 4.37 -21.74 0.58
C SER A 193 3.11 -20.89 0.78
N ALA A 194 1.99 -21.37 0.23
CA ALA A 194 0.67 -20.81 0.51
C ALA A 194 0.30 -20.85 2.00
N ASP A 195 0.67 -21.93 2.71
CA ASP A 195 0.40 -22.07 4.15
C ASP A 195 1.14 -20.99 4.97
N ASP A 196 2.37 -20.64 4.57
CA ASP A 196 3.08 -19.52 5.16
C ASP A 196 2.32 -18.21 4.94
N VAL A 197 1.83 -17.96 3.73
CA VAL A 197 1.07 -16.74 3.44
C VAL A 197 -0.20 -16.66 4.28
N SER A 198 -0.97 -17.74 4.40
CA SER A 198 -2.18 -17.81 5.23
C SER A 198 -1.87 -17.54 6.71
N ARG A 199 -0.90 -18.27 7.28
CA ARG A 199 -0.50 -18.10 8.69
C ARG A 199 -0.04 -16.68 8.97
N ARG A 200 0.78 -16.12 8.07
CA ARG A 200 1.33 -14.77 8.21
C ARG A 200 0.23 -13.73 8.15
N LEU A 201 -0.76 -13.91 7.28
CA LEU A 201 -1.91 -13.04 7.21
C LEU A 201 -2.74 -13.06 8.51
N ASP A 202 -3.00 -14.24 9.07
CA ASP A 202 -3.73 -14.38 10.33
C ASP A 202 -2.99 -13.72 11.50
N GLU A 203 -1.66 -13.88 11.56
CA GLU A 203 -0.78 -13.22 12.53
C GLU A 203 -0.88 -11.68 12.43
N VAL A 204 -0.78 -11.13 11.21
CA VAL A 204 -0.88 -9.67 10.97
C VAL A 204 -2.27 -9.14 11.34
N MET A 205 -3.34 -9.82 10.94
CA MET A 205 -4.70 -9.41 11.29
C MET A 205 -4.93 -9.46 12.80
N GLY A 206 -4.37 -10.46 13.50
CA GLY A 206 -4.39 -10.52 14.96
C GLY A 206 -3.72 -9.32 15.62
N ILE A 207 -2.64 -8.77 15.02
CA ILE A 207 -1.99 -7.54 15.48
C ILE A 207 -2.87 -6.32 15.21
N VAL A 208 -3.44 -6.21 14.01
CA VAL A 208 -4.37 -5.12 13.63
C VAL A 208 -5.55 -5.06 14.60
N HIS A 209 -6.16 -6.21 14.93
CA HIS A 209 -7.27 -6.31 15.87
C HIS A 209 -6.91 -5.98 17.32
N ALA A 210 -5.63 -6.07 17.70
CA ALA A 210 -5.19 -5.73 19.04
C ALA A 210 -5.03 -4.21 19.25
N PHE A 211 -4.99 -3.42 18.18
CA PHE A 211 -4.95 -1.97 18.31
C PHE A 211 -6.28 -1.43 18.87
N PRO A 212 -6.24 -0.38 19.72
CA PRO A 212 -7.44 0.31 20.13
C PRO A 212 -8.21 0.88 18.93
N ARG A 213 -9.55 0.79 18.97
CA ARG A 213 -10.43 1.33 17.92
C ARG A 213 -10.25 2.83 17.66
N SER A 214 -9.77 3.57 18.66
CA SER A 214 -9.45 5.00 18.53
C SER A 214 -8.22 5.28 17.65
N VAL A 215 -7.41 4.26 17.36
CA VAL A 215 -6.20 4.34 16.55
C VAL A 215 -6.44 3.68 15.20
N VAL A 216 -6.97 2.46 15.22
CA VAL A 216 -7.30 1.67 14.04
C VAL A 216 -8.81 1.42 14.08
N PRO A 217 -9.61 2.16 13.29
CA PRO A 217 -11.07 1.99 13.26
C PRO A 217 -11.42 0.60 12.77
N GLU A 218 -12.54 0.00 13.19
CA GLU A 218 -12.88 -1.40 12.83
C GLU A 218 -13.06 -1.60 11.32
N GLN A 219 -13.56 -0.59 10.63
CA GLN A 219 -13.82 -0.59 9.19
C GLN A 219 -13.13 0.62 8.55
N VAL A 220 -12.66 0.45 7.32
CA VAL A 220 -12.15 1.55 6.51
C VAL A 220 -13.28 2.05 5.62
N ASP A 221 -13.56 3.35 5.67
CA ASP A 221 -14.51 3.97 4.77
C ASP A 221 -13.85 4.22 3.41
N HIS A 222 -13.99 3.27 2.49
CA HIS A 222 -13.51 3.41 1.10
C HIS A 222 -14.44 4.24 0.22
N SER A 223 -15.57 4.72 0.72
CA SER A 223 -16.58 5.38 -0.12
C SER A 223 -16.04 6.56 -0.92
N VAL A 224 -15.10 7.34 -0.38
CA VAL A 224 -14.47 8.48 -1.08
C VAL A 224 -13.57 7.99 -2.21
N ASP A 225 -12.73 6.99 -1.94
CA ASP A 225 -11.84 6.39 -2.94
C ASP A 225 -12.63 5.66 -4.02
N ASP A 226 -13.69 4.95 -3.64
CA ASP A 226 -14.60 4.27 -4.55
C ASP A 226 -15.37 5.27 -5.41
N LEU A 227 -15.78 6.40 -4.83
CA LEU A 227 -16.39 7.50 -5.58
C LEU A 227 -15.41 8.08 -6.60
N ALA A 228 -14.17 8.36 -6.21
CA ALA A 228 -13.14 8.86 -7.11
C ALA A 228 -12.81 7.85 -8.22
N ALA A 229 -12.62 6.58 -7.88
CA ALA A 229 -12.36 5.51 -8.85
C ALA A 229 -13.54 5.28 -9.80
N ARG A 230 -14.78 5.42 -9.33
CA ARG A 230 -15.98 5.40 -10.18
C ARG A 230 -16.00 6.59 -11.13
N ILE A 231 -15.60 7.78 -10.67
CA ILE A 231 -15.49 8.99 -11.51
C ILE A 231 -14.41 8.82 -12.59
N ASP A 232 -13.25 8.28 -12.25
CA ASP A 232 -12.15 8.06 -13.21
C ASP A 232 -12.51 7.06 -14.32
N ARG A 233 -13.48 6.17 -14.08
CA ARG A 233 -13.99 5.23 -15.09
C ARG A 233 -15.04 5.84 -16.02
N ILE A 234 -15.50 7.06 -15.76
CA ILE A 234 -16.48 7.74 -16.61
C ILE A 234 -15.79 8.19 -17.88
N SER A 235 -16.13 7.53 -18.98
CA SER A 235 -15.52 7.79 -20.30
C SER A 235 -16.40 8.64 -21.21
N THR A 236 -17.70 8.62 -20.98
CA THR A 236 -18.70 9.29 -21.82
C THR A 236 -19.67 10.13 -21.00
N VAL A 237 -20.41 11.00 -21.68
CA VAL A 237 -21.47 11.81 -21.05
C VAL A 237 -22.59 10.90 -20.54
N GLU A 238 -22.93 9.84 -21.27
CA GLU A 238 -23.91 8.83 -20.87
C GLU A 238 -23.49 8.11 -19.58
N ASP A 239 -22.21 7.72 -19.45
CA ASP A 239 -21.66 7.14 -18.22
C ASP A 239 -21.79 8.12 -17.05
N ALA A 240 -21.51 9.40 -17.28
CA ALA A 240 -21.60 10.43 -16.24
C ALA A 240 -23.04 10.58 -15.72
N LEU A 241 -24.02 10.58 -16.62
CA LEU A 241 -25.44 10.65 -16.27
C LEU A 241 -25.90 9.40 -15.53
N ALA A 242 -25.51 8.21 -15.99
CA ALA A 242 -25.82 6.95 -15.33
C ALA A 242 -25.21 6.88 -13.93
N PHE A 243 -23.95 7.32 -13.78
CA PHE A 243 -23.26 7.43 -12.50
C PHE A 243 -24.01 8.36 -11.54
N LEU A 244 -24.34 9.58 -11.96
CA LEU A 244 -25.05 10.56 -11.12
C LEU A 244 -26.42 10.03 -10.65
N GLN A 245 -27.15 9.32 -11.50
CA GLN A 245 -28.44 8.71 -11.14
C GLN A 245 -28.33 7.60 -10.09
N GLN A 246 -27.20 6.90 -10.05
CA GLN A 246 -26.96 5.79 -9.13
C GLN A 246 -26.37 6.23 -7.78
N LEU A 247 -26.05 7.51 -7.58
CA LEU A 247 -25.48 8.00 -6.33
C LEU A 247 -26.51 7.99 -5.19
N SER A 248 -26.10 7.42 -4.06
CA SER A 248 -26.81 7.53 -2.78
C SER A 248 -26.82 8.99 -2.28
N PRO A 249 -27.72 9.37 -1.35
CA PRO A 249 -27.70 10.70 -0.75
C PRO A 249 -26.34 11.06 -0.11
N GLU A 250 -25.67 10.09 0.50
CA GLU A 250 -24.34 10.29 1.10
C GLU A 250 -23.26 10.51 0.04
N ASP A 251 -23.25 9.71 -1.03
CA ASP A 251 -22.32 9.87 -2.15
C ASP A 251 -22.50 11.22 -2.84
N ARG A 252 -23.75 11.70 -2.96
CA ARG A 252 -24.05 13.05 -3.48
C ARG A 252 -23.46 14.13 -2.60
N GLN A 253 -23.61 14.02 -1.27
CA GLN A 253 -23.02 14.99 -0.35
C GLN A 253 -21.49 14.99 -0.44
N ARG A 254 -20.86 13.82 -0.56
CA ARG A 254 -19.41 13.69 -0.78
C ARG A 254 -18.97 14.28 -2.12
N LEU A 255 -19.70 13.98 -3.20
CA LEU A 255 -19.44 14.53 -4.54
C LEU A 255 -19.49 16.06 -4.51
N ALA A 256 -20.49 16.64 -3.83
CA ALA A 256 -20.64 18.10 -3.70
C ALA A 256 -19.46 18.77 -2.98
N GLN A 257 -18.77 18.03 -2.10
CA GLN A 257 -17.60 18.50 -1.34
C GLN A 257 -16.27 18.18 -2.05
N SER A 258 -16.31 17.41 -3.14
CA SER A 258 -15.12 17.01 -3.88
C SER A 258 -14.61 18.14 -4.78
N ASN A 259 -13.32 18.09 -5.13
CA ASN A 259 -12.71 19.00 -6.10
C ASN A 259 -12.82 18.50 -7.55
N THR A 260 -13.78 17.61 -7.84
CA THR A 260 -13.94 17.01 -9.18
C THR A 260 -14.77 17.92 -10.09
N PRO A 261 -14.60 17.84 -11.42
CA PRO A 261 -15.46 18.57 -12.38
C PRO A 261 -16.95 18.20 -12.27
N LEU A 262 -17.29 17.06 -11.65
CA LEU A 262 -18.65 16.60 -11.44
C LEU A 262 -19.30 17.13 -10.15
N ALA A 263 -18.55 17.77 -9.26
CA ALA A 263 -19.09 18.32 -8.01
C ALA A 263 -20.32 19.24 -8.20
N PRO A 264 -20.38 20.11 -9.24
CA PRO A 264 -21.56 20.94 -9.50
C PRO A 264 -22.82 20.16 -9.92
N PHE A 265 -22.73 18.85 -10.16
CA PHE A 265 -23.86 18.00 -10.56
C PHE A 265 -24.35 17.10 -9.41
N ALA A 266 -23.82 17.25 -8.20
CA ALA A 266 -24.16 16.39 -7.07
C ALA A 266 -25.67 16.35 -6.72
N ASP A 267 -26.39 17.44 -6.94
CA ASP A 267 -27.84 17.57 -6.70
C ASP A 267 -28.70 17.17 -7.92
N VAL A 268 -28.08 16.83 -9.06
CA VAL A 268 -28.77 16.50 -10.30
C VAL A 268 -29.30 15.06 -10.26
N THR A 269 -30.60 14.89 -10.47
CA THR A 269 -31.24 13.55 -10.46
C THR A 269 -31.81 13.16 -11.82
N THR A 270 -31.93 14.10 -12.77
CA THR A 270 -32.47 13.83 -14.11
C THR A 270 -31.55 14.36 -15.23
N PRO A 271 -31.63 13.79 -16.45
CA PRO A 271 -30.88 14.28 -17.60
C PRO A 271 -31.17 15.75 -17.94
N GLU A 272 -32.43 16.21 -17.81
CA GLU A 272 -32.83 17.59 -18.10
C GLU A 272 -32.17 18.56 -17.12
N GLN A 273 -32.11 18.20 -15.83
CA GLN A 273 -31.40 18.97 -14.82
C GLN A 273 -29.89 19.01 -15.11
N ALA A 274 -29.31 17.90 -15.58
CA ALA A 274 -27.90 17.86 -15.96
C ALA A 274 -27.60 18.81 -17.10
N MET A 275 -28.43 18.82 -18.16
CA MET A 275 -28.29 19.74 -19.29
C MET A 275 -28.45 21.20 -18.85
N ALA A 276 -29.47 21.51 -18.04
CA ALA A 276 -29.64 22.86 -17.51
C ALA A 276 -28.45 23.31 -16.65
N ARG A 277 -27.89 22.40 -15.83
CA ARG A 277 -26.70 22.67 -15.02
C ARG A 277 -25.48 22.90 -15.91
N LEU A 278 -25.27 22.08 -16.94
CA LEU A 278 -24.17 22.24 -17.91
C LEU A 278 -24.21 23.59 -18.62
N GLU A 279 -25.39 24.06 -19.01
CA GLU A 279 -25.62 25.37 -19.63
C GLU A 279 -25.33 26.52 -18.66
N SER A 280 -25.57 26.31 -17.36
CA SER A 280 -25.31 27.30 -16.31
C SER A 280 -23.86 27.38 -15.84
N LEU A 281 -23.02 26.38 -16.16
CA LEU A 281 -21.59 26.40 -15.80
C LEU A 281 -20.86 27.54 -16.50
N ASP A 282 -19.86 28.10 -15.80
CA ASP A 282 -18.95 29.03 -16.44
C ASP A 282 -18.05 28.32 -17.48
N VAL A 283 -17.37 29.11 -18.32
CA VAL A 283 -16.54 28.59 -19.41
C VAL A 283 -15.40 27.70 -18.88
N GLN A 284 -14.82 28.04 -17.74
CA GLN A 284 -13.69 27.29 -17.18
C GLN A 284 -14.15 25.93 -16.65
N GLN A 285 -15.26 25.88 -15.90
CA GLN A 285 -15.87 24.64 -15.41
C GLN A 285 -16.32 23.74 -16.56
N ARG A 286 -16.92 24.31 -17.61
CA ARG A 286 -17.31 23.57 -18.80
C ARG A 286 -16.09 22.99 -19.52
N MET A 287 -14.99 23.74 -19.64
CA MET A 287 -13.73 23.24 -20.21
C MET A 287 -13.12 22.11 -19.37
N GLN A 288 -13.12 22.21 -18.03
CA GLN A 288 -12.63 21.15 -17.15
C GLN A 288 -13.45 19.86 -17.30
N LEU A 289 -14.78 19.99 -17.40
CA LEU A 289 -15.67 18.86 -17.64
C LEU A 289 -15.42 18.23 -19.02
N MET A 290 -15.26 19.03 -20.08
CA MET A 290 -14.92 18.49 -21.42
C MET A 290 -13.55 17.81 -21.45
N ALA A 291 -12.55 18.37 -20.75
CA ALA A 291 -11.21 17.78 -20.65
C ALA A 291 -11.22 16.42 -19.94
N MET A 292 -12.15 16.20 -19.01
CA MET A 292 -12.37 14.91 -18.36
C MET A 292 -12.72 13.81 -19.37
N PHE A 293 -13.61 14.11 -20.33
CA PHE A 293 -14.02 13.16 -21.37
C PHE A 293 -12.98 12.99 -22.48
N GLN A 294 -12.24 14.06 -22.83
CA GLN A 294 -11.19 13.99 -23.86
C GLN A 294 -9.99 13.15 -23.46
N ARG A 295 -9.67 13.07 -22.16
CA ARG A 295 -8.55 12.24 -21.65
C ARG A 295 -8.69 10.75 -21.95
N VAL A 296 -9.86 10.27 -22.34
CA VAL A 296 -10.14 8.85 -22.54
C VAL A 296 -10.00 8.43 -24.01
N GLU A 297 -10.02 9.35 -24.98
CA GLU A 297 -9.87 9.02 -26.41
C GLU A 297 -8.42 8.79 -26.85
N ASP A 298 -7.42 9.21 -26.06
CA ASP A 298 -5.99 9.14 -26.38
C ASP A 298 -5.29 7.84 -25.90
N HIS A 299 -6.03 6.86 -25.38
CA HIS A 299 -5.53 5.55 -24.92
C HIS A 299 -6.12 4.38 -25.70
#